data_AF-A0A8K0HWL1-F1
#
_entry.id   AF-A0A8K0HWL1-F1
#
_cell.length_a   1.000
_cell.length_b   1.000
_cell.length_c   1.000
_cell.angle_alpha   90.00
_cell.angle_beta   90.00
_cell.angle_gamma   90.00
#
_symmetry.space_group_name_H-M   'P 1'
#
loop_
_entity.id
_entity.type
_entity.pdbx_description
1 polymer ?
#
loop_
_entity_poly.entity_id
_entity_poly.type
_entity_poly.pdbx_seq_one_letter_code
_entity_poly.pdbx_strand_id
1 'polypeptide(L)'
;MPATSAHVLSPESLSAAGRAAERLSLPTLQSKMKCDPEGYEAELLLLYRHFESSLHLFRHQSAVSPSSDPAVAKDLGDLAMFLAHITPFYLDKLADFPRQIAELLRSDARSLPSSLRCHLAQALILLVNRKIIDIEETLELFMDLQVLGDRTLRKLAFSHVVHNIRRMNQKHKNETKNRKLQNILFLMLQV
;
A
#
# COMPACT_ATOMS: atom_id res chain seq x y z
N MET A 1 -30.88 -11.92 -21.01
CA MET A 1 -29.79 -12.34 -20.09
C MET A 1 -28.71 -13.01 -20.91
N PRO A 2 -27.51 -12.44 -20.99
CA PRO A 2 -26.30 -13.26 -21.02
C PRO A 2 -25.34 -12.83 -19.91
N ALA A 3 -24.70 -13.84 -19.30
CA ALA A 3 -23.70 -13.68 -18.26
C ALA A 3 -22.45 -13.02 -18.84
N THR A 4 -22.03 -11.90 -18.23
CA THR A 4 -20.79 -11.22 -18.55
C THR A 4 -19.64 -11.97 -17.89
N SER A 5 -18.84 -12.66 -18.70
CA SER A 5 -17.66 -13.39 -18.28
C SER A 5 -16.72 -12.50 -17.46
N ALA A 6 -16.45 -12.91 -16.22
CA ALA A 6 -15.40 -12.36 -15.39
C ALA A 6 -14.07 -12.54 -16.12
N HIS A 7 -13.44 -11.44 -16.52
CA HIS A 7 -12.10 -11.46 -17.08
C HIS A 7 -11.10 -11.63 -15.92
N VAL A 8 -11.04 -12.86 -15.39
CA VAL A 8 -9.92 -13.32 -14.57
C VAL A 8 -8.68 -13.17 -15.44
N LEU A 9 -7.67 -12.44 -14.97
CA LEU A 9 -6.37 -12.37 -15.62
C LEU A 9 -5.78 -13.77 -15.67
N SER A 10 -5.97 -14.45 -16.80
CA SER A 10 -5.26 -15.68 -17.12
C SER A 10 -3.75 -15.37 -17.16
N PRO A 11 -2.90 -16.29 -16.70
CA PRO A 11 -1.43 -16.17 -16.73
C PRO A 11 -0.81 -15.80 -18.09
N GLU A 12 -1.60 -15.84 -19.16
CA GLU A 12 -1.22 -15.57 -20.54
C GLU A 12 -1.08 -14.06 -20.85
N SER A 13 -1.73 -13.18 -20.10
CA SER A 13 -1.71 -11.72 -20.41
C SER A 13 -0.37 -11.04 -20.09
N LEU A 14 0.51 -11.71 -19.34
CA LEU A 14 1.84 -11.22 -18.95
C LEU A 14 2.97 -11.74 -19.86
N SER A 15 2.63 -12.52 -20.89
CA SER A 15 3.60 -13.27 -21.72
C SER A 15 4.34 -12.44 -22.78
N ALA A 16 4.10 -11.13 -22.90
CA ALA A 16 4.64 -10.33 -24.02
C ALA A 16 6.04 -9.72 -23.78
N ALA A 17 6.61 -9.85 -22.57
CA ALA A 17 7.99 -9.42 -22.30
C ALA A 17 8.91 -10.65 -22.24
N GLY A 18 9.69 -10.85 -23.31
CA GLY A 18 10.57 -12.00 -23.45
C GLY A 18 11.68 -12.04 -22.40
N ARG A 19 11.45 -12.79 -21.32
CA ARG A 19 12.35 -13.75 -20.66
C ARG A 19 11.63 -14.36 -19.45
N ALA A 20 11.21 -15.62 -19.56
CA ALA A 20 10.95 -16.53 -18.44
C ALA A 20 10.10 -16.02 -17.23
N ALA A 21 9.12 -15.14 -17.45
CA ALA A 21 8.04 -14.89 -16.48
C ALA A 21 6.97 -16.01 -16.49
N GLU A 22 7.35 -17.23 -16.91
CA GLU A 22 6.47 -18.39 -16.76
C GLU A 22 6.28 -18.71 -15.27
N ARG A 23 5.10 -18.37 -14.75
CA ARG A 23 4.45 -19.00 -13.58
C ARG A 23 5.19 -18.94 -12.25
N LEU A 24 5.96 -17.89 -11.97
CA LEU A 24 6.49 -17.70 -10.62
C LEU A 24 5.39 -17.16 -9.70
N SER A 25 5.20 -17.82 -8.56
CA SER A 25 4.38 -17.25 -7.48
C SER A 25 4.96 -15.90 -7.04
N LEU A 26 4.11 -14.96 -6.59
CA LEU A 26 4.55 -13.66 -6.09
C LEU A 26 5.71 -13.77 -5.07
N PRO A 27 5.71 -14.68 -4.09
CA PRO A 27 6.84 -14.83 -3.18
C PRO A 27 8.15 -15.21 -3.86
N THR A 28 8.12 -16.11 -4.85
CA THR A 28 9.30 -16.54 -5.58
C THR A 28 9.88 -15.40 -6.41
N LEU A 29 9.01 -14.67 -7.12
CA LEU A 29 9.42 -13.51 -7.90
C LEU A 29 10.01 -12.43 -7.00
N GLN A 30 9.36 -12.15 -5.88
CA GLN A 30 9.84 -11.20 -4.88
C GLN A 30 11.25 -11.53 -4.39
N SER A 31 11.55 -12.80 -4.13
CA SER A 31 12.90 -13.23 -3.72
C SER A 31 13.93 -12.94 -4.80
N LYS A 32 13.64 -13.34 -6.05
CA LYS A 32 14.53 -13.13 -7.20
C LYS A 32 14.80 -11.65 -7.47
N MET A 33 13.74 -10.82 -7.47
CA MET A 33 13.84 -9.37 -7.67
C MET A 33 14.66 -8.66 -6.59
N LYS A 34 14.73 -9.21 -5.36
CA LYS A 34 15.58 -8.66 -4.30
C LYS A 34 17.04 -9.08 -4.46
N CYS A 35 17.29 -10.26 -5.01
CA CYS A 35 18.63 -10.78 -5.25
C CYS A 35 19.31 -10.09 -6.45
N ASP A 36 18.54 -9.80 -7.50
CA ASP A 36 19.03 -9.15 -8.72
C ASP A 36 18.03 -8.05 -9.15
N PRO A 37 18.10 -6.84 -8.57
CA PRO A 37 17.16 -5.79 -8.93
C PRO A 37 17.26 -5.34 -10.39
N GLU A 38 18.49 -5.19 -10.91
CA GLU A 38 18.73 -4.70 -12.28
C GLU A 38 18.19 -5.68 -13.32
N GLY A 39 18.34 -6.99 -13.09
CA GLY A 39 17.86 -8.02 -14.00
C GLY A 39 16.33 -8.15 -14.11
N TYR A 40 15.56 -7.55 -13.19
CA TYR A 40 14.10 -7.68 -13.12
C TYR A 40 13.36 -6.34 -13.25
N GLU A 41 14.00 -5.30 -13.79
CA GLU A 41 13.37 -3.99 -13.97
C GLU A 41 12.14 -4.05 -14.89
N ALA A 42 12.16 -4.89 -15.95
CA ALA A 42 11.03 -5.03 -16.86
C ALA A 42 9.79 -5.61 -16.16
N GLU A 43 9.99 -6.61 -15.31
CA GLU A 43 8.96 -7.24 -14.49
C GLU A 43 8.41 -6.26 -13.46
N LEU A 44 9.27 -5.45 -12.83
CA LEU A 44 8.83 -4.38 -11.96
C LEU A 44 7.88 -3.43 -12.69
N LEU A 45 8.28 -2.94 -13.87
CA LEU A 45 7.47 -1.98 -14.63
C LEU A 45 6.12 -2.58 -15.02
N LEU A 46 6.08 -3.87 -15.38
CA LEU A 46 4.83 -4.57 -15.67
C LEU A 46 3.93 -4.67 -14.44
N LEU A 47 4.48 -5.06 -13.29
CA LEU A 47 3.75 -5.16 -12.03
C LEU A 47 3.25 -3.82 -11.53
N TYR A 48 4.06 -2.76 -11.68
CA TYR A 48 3.66 -1.43 -11.25
C TYR A 48 2.56 -0.85 -12.14
N ARG A 49 2.64 -1.02 -13.46
CA ARG A 49 1.54 -0.67 -14.39
C ARG A 49 0.28 -1.47 -14.10
N HIS A 50 0.42 -2.74 -13.72
CA HIS A 50 -0.72 -3.56 -13.31
C HIS A 50 -1.37 -2.99 -12.05
N PHE A 51 -0.58 -2.65 -11.03
CA PHE A 51 -1.09 -1.99 -9.83
C PHE A 51 -1.84 -0.69 -10.15
N GLU A 52 -1.27 0.19 -10.99
CA GLU A 52 -1.92 1.45 -11.39
C GLU A 52 -3.23 1.21 -12.15
N SER A 53 -3.26 0.20 -13.02
CA SER A 53 -4.46 -0.18 -13.77
C SER A 53 -5.53 -0.76 -12.85
N SER A 54 -5.16 -1.64 -11.91
CA SER A 54 -6.06 -2.21 -10.91
C SER A 54 -6.63 -1.12 -9.99
N LEU A 55 -5.80 -0.14 -9.61
CA LEU A 55 -6.23 1.03 -8.83
C LEU A 55 -7.25 1.88 -9.59
N HIS A 56 -6.97 2.20 -10.86
CA HIS A 56 -7.88 2.96 -11.70
C HIS A 56 -9.22 2.23 -11.90
N LEU A 57 -9.18 0.93 -12.20
CA LEU A 57 -10.37 0.10 -12.33
C LEU A 57 -11.18 0.07 -11.03
N PHE A 58 -10.52 -0.11 -9.88
CA PHE A 58 -11.18 -0.16 -8.59
C PHE A 58 -11.92 1.16 -8.27
N ARG A 59 -11.28 2.31 -8.55
CA ARG A 59 -11.92 3.63 -8.36
C ARG A 59 -13.11 3.82 -9.28
N HIS A 60 -12.97 3.45 -10.55
CA HIS A 60 -14.07 3.54 -11.51
C HIS A 60 -15.25 2.63 -11.13
N GLN A 61 -14.97 1.40 -10.70
CA GLN A 61 -16.00 0.46 -10.24
C GLN A 61 -16.70 1.00 -8.98
N SER A 62 -15.95 1.50 -8.01
CA SER A 62 -16.51 2.05 -6.76
C SER A 62 -17.43 3.25 -6.99
N ALA A 63 -17.17 4.04 -8.03
CA ALA A 63 -18.03 5.16 -8.44
C ALA A 63 -19.33 4.71 -9.11
N VAL A 64 -19.31 3.60 -9.85
CA VAL A 64 -20.46 3.09 -10.63
C VAL A 64 -21.31 2.10 -9.84
N SER A 65 -20.69 1.26 -9.01
CA SER A 65 -21.36 0.32 -8.10
C SER A 65 -20.58 0.17 -6.80
N PRO A 66 -21.21 0.39 -5.63
CA PRO A 66 -20.53 0.31 -4.33
C PRO A 66 -20.13 -1.13 -3.95
N SER A 67 -20.55 -2.16 -4.70
CA SER A 67 -20.09 -3.53 -4.52
C SER A 67 -18.88 -3.82 -5.41
N SER A 68 -17.69 -3.37 -5.00
CA SER A 68 -16.44 -3.75 -5.65
C SER A 68 -16.26 -5.27 -5.61
N ASP A 69 -15.82 -5.87 -6.72
CA ASP A 69 -15.52 -7.30 -6.78
C ASP A 69 -14.43 -7.66 -5.73
N PRO A 70 -14.71 -8.56 -4.78
CA PRO A 70 -13.74 -8.98 -3.76
C PRO A 70 -12.42 -9.49 -4.35
N ALA A 71 -12.43 -10.07 -5.54
CA ALA A 71 -11.22 -10.55 -6.21
C ALA A 71 -10.31 -9.38 -6.62
N VAL A 72 -10.88 -8.29 -7.16
CA VAL A 72 -10.14 -7.08 -7.55
C VAL A 72 -9.53 -6.40 -6.32
N ALA A 73 -10.31 -6.31 -5.23
CA ALA A 73 -9.82 -5.74 -3.98
C ALA A 73 -8.67 -6.57 -3.38
N LYS A 74 -8.75 -7.90 -3.46
CA LYS A 74 -7.69 -8.80 -3.02
C LYS A 74 -6.42 -8.63 -3.87
N ASP A 75 -6.56 -8.67 -5.20
CA ASP A 75 -5.45 -8.51 -6.14
C ASP A 75 -4.70 -7.18 -5.92
N LEU A 76 -5.44 -6.08 -5.80
CA LEU A 76 -4.86 -4.76 -5.50
C LEU A 76 -4.10 -4.75 -4.17
N GLY A 77 -4.65 -5.40 -3.14
CA GLY A 77 -3.99 -5.54 -1.83
C GLY A 77 -2.71 -6.38 -1.89
N ASP A 78 -2.74 -7.49 -2.62
CA ASP A 78 -1.60 -8.38 -2.83
C ASP A 78 -0.47 -7.66 -3.60
N LEU A 79 -0.81 -6.92 -4.66
CA LEU A 79 0.13 -6.09 -5.42
C LEU A 79 0.71 -4.95 -4.58
N ALA A 80 -0.11 -4.24 -3.80
CA ALA A 80 0.37 -3.18 -2.91
C ALA A 80 1.39 -3.70 -1.89
N MET A 81 1.11 -4.85 -1.27
CA MET A 81 2.05 -5.47 -0.33
C MET A 81 3.32 -5.93 -1.04
N PHE A 82 3.21 -6.55 -2.21
CA PHE A 82 4.36 -6.95 -3.01
C PHE A 82 5.27 -5.76 -3.34
N LEU A 83 4.70 -4.67 -3.87
CA LEU A 83 5.43 -3.45 -4.23
C LEU A 83 6.10 -2.82 -3.02
N ALA A 84 5.41 -2.73 -1.87
CA ALA A 84 5.98 -2.24 -0.63
C ALA A 84 7.21 -3.06 -0.17
N HIS A 85 7.19 -4.37 -0.42
CA HIS A 85 8.33 -5.21 -0.10
C HIS A 85 9.55 -5.00 -0.99
N ILE A 86 9.37 -4.64 -2.25
CA ILE A 86 10.47 -4.43 -3.19
C ILE A 86 10.89 -2.96 -3.34
N THR A 87 10.08 -2.01 -2.84
CA THR A 87 10.39 -0.56 -2.90
C THR A 87 11.83 -0.20 -2.48
N PRO A 88 12.43 -0.77 -1.41
CA PRO A 88 13.82 -0.44 -1.05
C PRO A 88 14.88 -0.74 -2.12
N PHE A 89 14.57 -1.63 -3.06
CA PHE A 89 15.46 -2.08 -4.12
C PHE A 89 15.25 -1.29 -5.43
N TYR A 90 14.19 -0.49 -5.50
CA TYR A 90 13.78 0.24 -6.71
C TYR A 90 13.28 1.64 -6.38
N LEU A 91 14.03 2.38 -5.55
CA LEU A 91 13.61 3.68 -5.00
C LEU A 91 13.23 4.69 -6.09
N ASP A 92 14.03 4.77 -7.17
CA ASP A 92 13.79 5.73 -8.25
C ASP A 92 12.53 5.39 -9.05
N LYS A 93 12.26 4.10 -9.25
CA LYS A 93 11.13 3.62 -10.07
C LYS A 93 9.81 3.61 -9.29
N LEU A 94 9.88 3.46 -7.97
CA LEU A 94 8.74 3.40 -7.06
C LEU A 94 8.63 4.64 -6.16
N ALA A 95 9.23 5.76 -6.56
CA ALA A 95 9.22 7.00 -5.76
C ALA A 95 7.80 7.51 -5.46
N ASP A 96 6.88 7.38 -6.42
CA ASP A 96 5.48 7.80 -6.27
C ASP A 96 4.59 6.78 -5.56
N PHE A 97 4.99 5.51 -5.52
CA PHE A 97 4.16 4.42 -4.98
C PHE A 97 3.68 4.68 -3.53
N PRO A 98 4.54 5.10 -2.59
CA PRO A 98 4.12 5.50 -1.24
C PRO A 98 2.96 6.50 -1.20
N ARG A 99 3.04 7.54 -2.05
CA ARG A 99 2.04 8.60 -2.15
C ARG A 99 0.72 8.05 -2.68
N GLN A 100 0.76 7.20 -3.71
CA GLN A 100 -0.45 6.59 -4.28
C GLN A 100 -1.23 5.76 -3.25
N ILE A 101 -0.53 4.97 -2.42
CA ILE A 101 -1.16 4.19 -1.33
C ILE A 101 -1.77 5.09 -0.26
N ALA A 102 -1.05 6.14 0.15
CA ALA A 102 -1.54 7.09 1.14
C ALA A 102 -2.77 7.86 0.63
N GLU A 103 -2.78 8.29 -0.62
CA GLU A 103 -3.91 8.98 -1.26
C GLU A 103 -5.15 8.08 -1.41
N LEU A 104 -4.96 6.80 -1.73
CA LEU A 104 -6.04 5.82 -1.78
C LEU A 104 -6.71 5.64 -0.41
N LEU A 105 -5.92 5.51 0.65
CA LEU A 105 -6.47 5.46 2.01
C LEU A 105 -7.12 6.78 2.42
N ARG A 106 -6.54 7.93 2.08
CA ARG A 106 -7.09 9.25 2.47
C ARG A 106 -8.42 9.54 1.79
N SER A 107 -8.53 9.23 0.50
CA SER A 107 -9.68 9.61 -0.32
C SER A 107 -10.80 8.57 -0.26
N ASP A 108 -10.44 7.29 -0.29
CA ASP A 108 -11.38 6.23 -0.61
C ASP A 108 -11.63 5.27 0.57
N ALA A 109 -10.97 5.42 1.73
CA ALA A 109 -11.03 4.42 2.82
C ALA A 109 -12.45 4.01 3.24
N ARG A 110 -13.43 4.92 3.21
CA ARG A 110 -14.81 4.59 3.59
C ARG A 110 -15.48 3.63 2.60
N SER A 111 -15.14 3.70 1.31
CA SER A 111 -15.61 2.80 0.26
C SER A 111 -14.78 1.53 0.14
N LEU A 112 -13.58 1.48 0.72
CA LEU A 112 -12.73 0.29 0.65
C LEU A 112 -13.25 -0.84 1.56
N PRO A 113 -13.27 -2.09 1.07
CA PRO A 113 -13.43 -3.26 1.93
C PRO A 113 -12.42 -3.25 3.08
N SER A 114 -12.83 -3.70 4.27
CA SER A 114 -11.98 -3.71 5.47
C SER A 114 -10.65 -4.45 5.25
N SER A 115 -10.69 -5.58 4.52
CA SER A 115 -9.49 -6.34 4.16
C SER A 115 -8.49 -5.52 3.34
N LEU A 116 -8.96 -4.79 2.32
CA LEU A 116 -8.10 -3.95 1.49
C LEU A 116 -7.53 -2.78 2.29
N ARG A 117 -8.33 -2.12 3.13
CA ARG A 117 -7.82 -1.06 4.04
C ARG A 117 -6.69 -1.56 4.92
N CYS A 118 -6.84 -2.76 5.48
CA CYS A 118 -5.80 -3.36 6.32
C CYS A 118 -4.52 -3.65 5.52
N HIS A 119 -4.62 -4.19 4.31
CA HIS A 119 -3.45 -4.45 3.46
C HIS A 119 -2.72 -3.16 3.06
N LEU A 120 -3.45 -2.13 2.64
CA LEU A 120 -2.86 -0.84 2.29
C LEU A 120 -2.18 -0.17 3.49
N ALA A 121 -2.82 -0.22 4.67
CA ALA A 121 -2.23 0.27 5.90
C ALA A 121 -0.97 -0.52 6.28
N GLN A 122 -0.97 -1.85 6.13
CA GLN A 122 0.22 -2.69 6.35
C GLN A 122 1.35 -2.35 5.38
N ALA A 123 1.04 -2.11 4.11
CA ALA A 123 2.00 -1.69 3.09
C ALA A 123 2.65 -0.35 3.49
N LEU A 124 1.85 0.64 3.87
CA LEU A 124 2.34 1.95 4.31
C LEU A 124 3.19 1.83 5.59
N ILE A 125 2.73 1.05 6.58
CA ILE A 125 3.47 0.74 7.80
C ILE A 125 4.83 0.11 7.49
N LEU A 126 4.89 -0.80 6.52
CA LEU A 126 6.13 -1.43 6.10
C LEU A 126 7.13 -0.41 5.52
N LEU A 127 6.64 0.52 4.69
CA LEU A 127 7.44 1.60 4.10
C LEU A 127 7.98 2.55 5.18
N VAL A 128 7.15 2.92 6.17
CA VAL A 128 7.57 3.73 7.33
C VAL A 128 8.61 2.99 8.18
N ASN A 129 8.39 1.70 8.48
CA ASN A 129 9.33 0.88 9.26
C ASN A 129 10.71 0.75 8.58
N ARG A 130 10.73 0.83 7.25
CA ARG A 130 11.95 0.79 6.42
C ARG A 130 12.57 2.15 6.19
N LYS A 131 11.99 3.23 6.75
CA LYS A 131 12.44 4.62 6.59
C LYS A 131 12.38 5.12 5.14
N ILE A 132 11.48 4.54 4.33
CA ILE A 132 11.18 5.07 2.99
C ILE A 132 10.28 6.31 3.10
N ILE A 133 9.40 6.33 4.10
CA ILE A 133 8.52 7.46 4.44
C ILE A 133 8.74 7.81 5.91
N ASP A 134 8.70 9.09 6.27
CA ASP A 134 8.69 9.47 7.68
C ASP A 134 7.32 9.26 8.33
N ILE A 135 7.31 8.98 9.64
CA ILE A 135 6.06 8.93 10.41
C ILE A 135 5.38 10.30 10.42
N GLU A 136 6.15 11.39 10.34
CA GLU A 136 5.63 12.75 10.23
C GLU A 136 4.68 12.91 9.03
N GLU A 137 4.97 12.27 7.90
CA GLU A 137 4.18 12.39 6.65
C GLU A 137 2.90 11.55 6.68
N THR A 138 2.82 10.56 7.59
CA THR A 138 1.72 9.58 7.63
C THR A 138 0.90 9.65 8.91
N LEU A 139 1.33 10.45 9.90
CA LEU A 139 0.68 10.57 11.20
C LEU A 139 -0.78 11.03 11.06
N GLU A 140 -1.03 12.09 10.29
CA GLU A 140 -2.39 12.59 10.05
C GLU A 140 -3.29 11.51 9.47
N LEU A 141 -2.80 10.78 8.46
CA LEU A 141 -3.55 9.67 7.86
C LEU A 141 -3.87 8.59 8.90
N PHE A 142 -2.89 8.16 9.70
CA PHE A 142 -3.15 7.14 10.73
C PHE A 142 -4.13 7.60 11.81
N MET A 143 -4.20 8.91 12.08
CA MET A 143 -5.20 9.51 12.96
C MET A 143 -6.58 9.57 12.31
N ASP A 144 -6.67 9.94 11.03
CA ASP A 144 -7.93 9.90 10.27
C ASP A 144 -8.51 8.48 10.20
N LEU A 145 -7.67 7.44 10.15
CA LEU A 145 -8.14 6.06 10.22
C LEU A 145 -8.82 5.73 11.56
N GLN A 146 -8.57 6.48 12.64
CA GLN A 146 -9.18 6.25 13.95
C GLN A 146 -10.67 6.59 14.00
N VAL A 147 -11.15 7.46 13.12
CA VAL A 147 -12.58 7.79 13.02
C VAL A 147 -13.37 6.82 12.14
N LEU A 148 -12.71 5.85 11.50
CA LEU A 148 -13.38 4.81 10.72
C LEU A 148 -14.02 3.76 11.63
N GLY A 149 -15.18 3.24 11.24
CA GLY A 149 -15.89 2.16 11.92
C GLY A 149 -15.23 0.76 11.83
N ASP A 150 -13.91 0.68 11.61
CA ASP A 150 -13.17 -0.57 11.43
C ASP A 150 -12.21 -0.81 12.61
N ARG A 151 -12.62 -1.69 13.52
CA ARG A 151 -11.85 -2.00 14.74
C ARG A 151 -10.46 -2.56 14.45
N THR A 152 -10.32 -3.38 13.43
CA THR A 152 -9.05 -4.04 13.08
C THR A 152 -8.06 -3.02 12.57
N LEU A 153 -8.50 -2.17 11.64
CA LEU A 153 -7.68 -1.10 11.08
C LEU A 153 -7.24 -0.09 12.14
N ARG A 154 -8.16 0.34 13.01
CA ARG A 154 -7.86 1.26 14.10
C ARG A 154 -6.76 0.72 15.01
N LYS A 155 -6.92 -0.53 15.46
CA LYS A 155 -5.92 -1.20 16.32
C LYS A 155 -4.57 -1.28 15.62
N LEU A 156 -4.54 -1.63 14.34
CA LEU A 156 -3.32 -1.73 13.54
C LEU A 156 -2.60 -0.37 13.46
N ALA A 157 -3.28 0.68 13.01
CA ALA A 157 -2.73 2.01 12.83
C ALA A 157 -2.28 2.63 14.17
N PHE A 158 -3.11 2.56 15.20
CA PHE A 158 -2.78 3.07 16.53
C PHE A 158 -1.54 2.38 17.12
N SER A 159 -1.51 1.04 17.04
CA SER A 159 -0.38 0.25 17.54
C SER A 159 0.91 0.60 16.81
N HIS A 160 0.84 0.83 15.49
CA HIS A 160 1.99 1.27 14.71
C HIS A 160 2.51 2.63 15.18
N VAL A 161 1.64 3.64 15.31
CA VAL A 161 2.04 4.99 15.75
C VAL A 161 2.72 4.94 17.11
N VAL A 162 2.11 4.27 18.09
CA VAL A 162 2.67 4.15 19.44
C VAL A 162 4.03 3.44 19.42
N HIS A 163 4.14 2.34 18.68
CA HIS A 163 5.39 1.58 18.58
C HIS A 163 6.49 2.38 17.86
N ASN A 164 6.14 3.12 16.81
CA ASN A 164 7.07 3.96 16.07
C ASN A 164 7.65 5.06 16.98
N ILE A 165 6.79 5.78 17.71
CA ILE A 165 7.19 6.81 18.67
C ILE A 165 8.06 6.21 19.78
N ARG A 166 7.67 5.06 20.33
CA ARG A 166 8.44 4.37 21.37
C ARG A 166 9.83 3.97 20.87
N ARG A 167 9.92 3.41 19.66
CA ARG A 167 11.19 3.00 19.03
C ARG A 167 12.08 4.22 18.77
N MET A 168 11.51 5.30 18.24
CA MET A 168 12.22 6.55 17.99
C MET A 168 12.84 7.15 19.26
N ASN A 169 12.19 6.96 20.40
CA ASN A 169 12.64 7.46 21.71
C ASN A 169 13.38 6.40 22.56
N GLN A 170 13.73 5.24 22.00
CA GLN A 170 14.27 4.11 22.78
C GLN A 170 15.62 4.41 23.45
N LYS A 171 16.52 5.13 22.76
CA LYS A 171 17.86 5.46 23.28
C LYS A 171 17.89 6.80 24.01
N HIS A 172 17.30 7.82 23.41
CA HIS A 172 17.15 9.16 23.97
C HIS A 172 15.86 9.77 23.42
N LYS A 173 15.36 10.82 24.09
CA LYS A 173 14.20 11.56 23.62
C LYS A 173 14.53 12.32 22.33
N ASN A 174 13.83 12.03 21.24
CA ASN A 174 13.95 12.79 20.00
C ASN A 174 13.04 14.03 20.07
N GLU A 175 13.45 15.05 20.83
CA GLU A 175 12.65 16.25 21.08
C GLU A 175 12.17 16.95 19.80
N THR A 176 13.03 17.01 18.77
CA THR A 176 12.69 17.60 17.47
C THR A 176 11.52 16.87 16.80
N LYS A 177 11.60 15.54 16.68
CA LYS A 177 10.50 14.76 16.08
C LYS A 177 9.27 14.76 16.96
N ASN A 178 9.44 14.60 18.28
CA ASN A 178 8.32 14.62 19.22
C ASN A 178 7.51 15.91 19.12
N ARG A 179 8.18 17.07 19.06
CA ARG A 179 7.53 18.38 18.91
C ARG A 179 6.72 18.48 17.61
N LYS A 180 7.27 17.98 16.49
CA LYS A 180 6.54 17.95 15.22
C LYS A 180 5.29 17.08 15.28
N LEU A 181 5.40 15.86 15.83
CA LEU A 181 4.25 14.96 15.99
C LEU A 181 3.19 15.56 16.92
N GLN A 182 3.61 16.20 18.02
CA GLN A 182 2.70 16.93 18.92
C GLN A 182 1.98 18.07 18.21
N ASN A 183 2.68 18.87 17.40
CA ASN A 183 2.07 19.96 16.66
C ASN A 183 1.01 19.45 15.67
N ILE A 184 1.30 18.36 14.96
CA ILE A 184 0.34 17.72 14.06
C ILE A 184 -0.92 17.31 14.84
N LEU A 185 -0.76 16.55 15.93
CA LEU A 185 -1.91 16.10 16.75
C LEU A 185 -2.69 17.27 17.35
N PHE A 186 -2.00 18.32 17.79
CA PHE A 186 -2.63 19.50 18.35
C PHE A 186 -3.50 20.21 17.31
N LEU A 187 -3.00 20.41 16.09
CA LEU A 187 -3.77 20.99 14.99
C LEU A 187 -5.01 20.15 14.66
N MET A 188 -4.91 18.81 14.72
CA MET A 188 -6.05 17.93 14.48
C MET A 188 -7.14 18.02 15.57
N LEU A 189 -6.79 18.40 16.80
CA LEU A 189 -7.75 18.55 17.92
C LEU A 189 -8.46 19.90 17.94
N GLN A 190 -7.96 20.88 17.19
CA GLN A 190 -8.55 22.22 17.10
C GLN A 190 -9.68 22.32 16.06
N VAL A 191 -9.89 21.25 15.28
CA VAL A 191 -10.98 21.10 14.30
C VAL A 191 -12.22 20.55 14.98
#